data_AF-A0A1A7YFH1-F1
#
_entry.id   AF-A0A1A7YFH1-F1
#
_cell.length_a   1.000
_cell.length_b   1.000
_cell.length_c   1.000
_cell.angle_alpha   90.00
_cell.angle_beta   90.00
_cell.angle_gamma   90.00
#
_symmetry.space_group_name_H-M   'P 1'
#
loop_
_entity.id
_entity.type
_entity.pdbx_description
1 polymer ?
#
loop_
_entity_poly.entity_id
_entity_poly.type
_entity_poly.pdbx_seq_one_letter_code
_entity_poly.pdbx_strand_id
1 'polypeptide(L)'
;QNQSRWKAMSEESLKSVCAPASNTSLLPLPPLCAPSVDPAAASHQLELEMRYLVSEHRKDLDLVTVWDDHLSYLLSSALSAYETERCTGVSCGNEEFQDAVRRAVPDGHTFKGFPIHFLHRNARRAFATCLRSPFCEEIVCCRGDHVRLAVRVRVFVYPENACAVWLMFACKYRSVL
;
A
#
# COMPACT_ATOMS: atom_id res chain seq x y z
N GLN A 1 27.64 29.21 -27.99
CA GLN A 1 26.84 28.36 -27.08
C GLN A 1 25.60 29.14 -26.64
N ASN A 2 24.42 28.54 -26.70
CA ASN A 2 23.15 29.20 -26.35
C ASN A 2 23.06 29.46 -24.83
N GLN A 3 23.00 30.72 -24.41
CA GLN A 3 23.05 31.12 -23.00
C GLN A 3 21.77 30.79 -22.20
N SER A 4 20.70 30.33 -22.87
CA SER A 4 19.44 29.93 -22.25
C SER A 4 19.42 28.49 -21.73
N ARG A 5 20.45 27.68 -22.01
CA ARG A 5 20.55 26.32 -21.48
C ARG A 5 21.21 26.35 -20.10
N TRP A 6 20.69 25.57 -19.15
CA TRP A 6 21.34 25.36 -17.86
C TRP A 6 22.81 24.97 -18.10
N LYS A 7 23.73 25.79 -17.58
CA LYS A 7 25.16 25.50 -17.66
C LYS A 7 25.47 24.40 -16.65
N ALA A 8 26.09 23.32 -17.10
CA ALA A 8 26.63 22.32 -16.21
C ALA A 8 27.62 23.00 -15.24
N MET A 9 27.52 22.65 -13.96
CA MET A 9 28.50 23.10 -12.96
C MET A 9 29.89 22.58 -13.38
N SER A 10 30.92 23.42 -13.26
CA SER A 10 32.27 22.98 -13.60
C SER A 10 32.71 21.88 -12.65
N GLU A 11 33.52 20.94 -13.15
CA GLU A 11 34.04 19.83 -12.35
C GLU A 11 34.88 20.33 -11.16
N GLU A 12 35.52 21.48 -11.32
CA GLU A 12 36.27 22.19 -10.28
C GLU A 12 35.35 22.73 -9.18
N SER A 13 34.21 23.32 -9.54
CA SER A 13 33.21 23.78 -8.56
C SER A 13 32.59 22.61 -7.79
N LEU A 14 32.34 21.47 -8.46
CA LEU A 14 31.87 20.25 -7.80
C LEU A 14 32.91 19.70 -6.82
N LYS A 15 34.19 19.62 -7.23
CA LYS A 15 35.29 19.15 -6.38
C LYS A 15 35.54 20.08 -5.19
N SER A 16 35.39 21.40 -5.35
CA SER A 16 35.58 22.36 -4.27
C SER A 16 34.58 22.17 -3.13
N VAL A 17 33.33 21.81 -3.43
CA VAL A 17 32.25 21.62 -2.45
C VAL A 17 32.24 20.19 -1.89
N CYS A 18 32.60 19.20 -2.70
CA CYS A 18 32.57 17.79 -2.32
C CYS A 18 33.92 17.23 -1.85
N ALA A 19 34.98 18.05 -1.77
CA ALA A 19 36.26 17.60 -1.28
C ALA A 19 36.14 17.13 0.18
N PRO A 20 36.77 16.02 0.55
CA PRO A 20 36.71 15.44 1.91
C PRO A 20 37.26 16.37 3.01
N ALA A 21 37.79 17.54 2.66
CA ALA A 21 38.30 18.56 3.57
C ALA A 21 37.49 19.88 3.56
N SER A 22 36.50 20.05 2.68
CA SER A 22 35.87 21.36 2.49
C SER A 22 34.70 21.66 3.40
N ASN A 23 34.02 20.67 3.99
CA ASN A 23 32.80 20.94 4.76
C ASN A 23 32.83 20.21 6.11
N THR A 24 32.95 21.01 7.19
CA THR A 24 32.69 20.68 8.61
C THR A 24 33.65 19.70 9.29
N SER A 25 34.10 20.07 10.50
CA SER A 25 34.86 19.22 11.46
C SER A 25 34.03 18.04 12.02
N LEU A 26 32.99 17.62 11.31
CA LEU A 26 32.09 16.54 11.69
C LEU A 26 32.60 15.27 11.03
N LEU A 27 32.64 14.17 11.79
CA LEU A 27 32.85 12.84 11.22
C LEU A 27 31.82 12.63 10.10
N PRO A 28 32.19 11.99 8.97
CA PRO A 28 31.24 11.69 7.91
C PRO A 28 30.07 10.92 8.52
N LEU A 29 28.86 11.46 8.36
CA LEU A 29 27.65 10.79 8.79
C LEU A 29 27.61 9.41 8.11
N PRO A 30 27.35 8.32 8.86
CA PRO A 30 27.23 7.00 8.25
C PRO A 30 26.15 7.06 7.17
N PRO A 31 26.43 6.55 5.95
CA PRO A 31 25.44 6.57 4.88
C PRO A 31 24.28 5.64 5.23
N LEU A 32 23.07 6.00 4.78
CA LEU A 32 21.91 5.13 4.89
C LEU A 32 22.16 3.83 4.14
N CYS A 33 21.82 2.71 4.77
CA CYS A 33 21.97 1.39 4.15
C CYS A 33 20.80 1.10 3.20
N ALA A 34 21.10 0.53 2.03
CA ALA A 34 20.07 0.05 1.12
C ALA A 34 19.21 -1.04 1.80
N PRO A 35 17.91 -1.12 1.45
CA PRO A 35 17.06 -2.17 1.98
C PRO A 35 17.48 -3.56 1.50
N SER A 36 17.41 -4.54 2.38
CA SER A 36 17.66 -5.96 2.07
C SER A 36 16.39 -6.74 1.74
N VAL A 37 15.21 -6.10 1.87
CA VAL A 37 13.90 -6.72 1.65
C VAL A 37 13.39 -6.38 0.26
N ASP A 38 13.01 -7.40 -0.52
CA ASP A 38 12.26 -7.19 -1.76
C ASP A 38 10.81 -6.76 -1.44
N PRO A 39 10.39 -5.53 -1.83
CA PRO A 39 9.03 -5.06 -1.59
C PRO A 39 7.97 -5.93 -2.28
N ALA A 40 8.23 -6.47 -3.47
CA ALA A 40 7.25 -7.22 -4.23
C ALA A 40 6.98 -8.59 -3.58
N ALA A 41 8.04 -9.35 -3.28
CA ALA A 41 7.91 -10.60 -2.54
C ALA A 41 7.28 -10.40 -1.16
N ALA A 42 7.69 -9.38 -0.41
CA ALA A 42 7.13 -9.09 0.91
C ALA A 42 5.64 -8.73 0.84
N SER A 43 5.22 -7.97 -0.18
CA SER A 43 3.81 -7.62 -0.41
C SER A 43 2.98 -8.87 -0.70
N HIS A 44 3.45 -9.72 -1.61
CA HIS A 44 2.75 -10.93 -2.02
C HIS A 44 2.62 -11.93 -0.86
N GLN A 45 3.70 -12.16 -0.10
CA GLN A 45 3.66 -13.04 1.05
C GLN A 45 2.65 -12.54 2.09
N LEU A 46 2.68 -11.26 2.43
CA LEU A 46 1.78 -10.67 3.41
C LEU A 46 0.31 -10.68 2.92
N GLU A 47 0.07 -10.53 1.61
CA GLU A 47 -1.26 -10.69 1.02
C GLU A 47 -1.80 -12.11 1.18
N LEU A 48 -0.97 -13.14 0.90
CA LEU A 48 -1.35 -14.54 1.07
C LEU A 48 -1.67 -14.87 2.54
N GLU A 49 -0.82 -14.41 3.46
CA GLU A 49 -1.06 -14.58 4.90
C GLU A 49 -2.37 -13.90 5.34
N MET A 50 -2.67 -12.71 4.82
CA MET A 50 -3.92 -12.02 5.11
C MET A 50 -5.14 -12.74 4.53
N ARG A 51 -5.08 -13.24 3.29
CA ARG A 51 -6.15 -14.04 2.69
C ARG A 51 -6.42 -15.31 3.50
N TYR A 52 -5.36 -15.97 3.97
CA TYR A 52 -5.50 -17.13 4.85
C TYR A 52 -6.23 -16.76 6.15
N LEU A 53 -5.78 -15.71 6.85
CA LEU A 53 -6.37 -15.26 8.11
C LEU A 53 -7.85 -14.85 7.96
N VAL A 54 -8.20 -14.14 6.89
CA VAL A 54 -9.59 -13.79 6.58
C VAL A 54 -10.42 -15.04 6.30
N SER A 55 -9.90 -15.99 5.53
CA SER A 55 -10.63 -17.21 5.17
C SER A 55 -10.94 -18.06 6.39
N GLU A 56 -9.96 -18.23 7.29
CA GLU A 56 -10.15 -18.96 8.55
C GLU A 56 -11.13 -18.25 9.47
N HIS A 57 -10.99 -16.93 9.65
CA HIS A 57 -11.92 -16.16 10.48
C HIS A 57 -13.36 -16.23 9.96
N ARG A 58 -13.55 -16.17 8.64
CA ARG A 58 -14.87 -16.29 8.03
C ARG A 58 -15.44 -17.70 8.13
N LYS A 59 -14.58 -18.71 8.04
CA LYS A 59 -14.97 -20.11 8.25
C LYS A 59 -15.49 -20.35 9.67
N ASP A 60 -14.85 -19.75 10.68
CA ASP A 60 -15.32 -19.81 12.08
C ASP A 60 -16.71 -19.16 12.29
N LEU A 61 -17.12 -18.30 11.36
CA LEU A 61 -18.43 -17.62 11.35
C LEU A 61 -19.44 -18.27 10.38
N ASP A 62 -19.12 -19.44 9.83
CA ASP A 62 -19.90 -20.14 8.80
C ASP A 62 -20.15 -19.30 7.54
N LEU A 63 -19.22 -18.41 7.19
CA LEU A 63 -19.31 -17.56 6.01
C LEU A 63 -18.50 -18.12 4.84
N VAL A 64 -19.14 -18.19 3.67
CA VAL A 64 -18.46 -18.53 2.42
C VAL A 64 -17.52 -17.40 2.02
N THR A 65 -16.27 -17.75 1.71
CA THR A 65 -15.26 -16.80 1.22
C THR A 65 -15.03 -17.02 -0.25
N VAL A 66 -15.25 -15.99 -1.07
CA VAL A 66 -14.82 -16.01 -2.47
C VAL A 66 -13.98 -14.78 -2.78
N TRP A 67 -12.78 -15.03 -3.29
CA TRP A 67 -11.82 -14.00 -3.66
C TRP A 67 -12.09 -13.42 -5.05
N ASP A 68 -11.88 -12.11 -5.20
CA ASP A 68 -11.92 -11.38 -6.46
C ASP A 68 -10.55 -10.76 -6.74
N ASP A 69 -9.74 -11.50 -7.51
CA ASP A 69 -8.38 -11.07 -7.86
C ASP A 69 -8.36 -9.83 -8.75
N HIS A 70 -9.39 -9.62 -9.57
CA HIS A 70 -9.50 -8.41 -10.39
C HIS A 70 -9.71 -7.20 -9.49
N LEU A 71 -10.63 -7.28 -8.54
CA LEU A 71 -10.84 -6.19 -7.57
C LEU A 71 -9.58 -5.96 -6.73
N SER A 72 -8.93 -7.01 -6.23
CA SER A 72 -7.64 -6.91 -5.52
C SER A 72 -6.58 -6.20 -6.35
N TYR A 73 -6.51 -6.47 -7.66
CA TYR A 73 -5.59 -5.78 -8.55
C TYR A 73 -5.89 -4.28 -8.63
N LEU A 74 -7.16 -3.88 -8.76
CA LEU A 74 -7.57 -2.47 -8.79
C LEU A 74 -7.20 -1.71 -7.51
N LEU A 75 -7.25 -2.36 -6.34
CA LEU A 75 -6.83 -1.73 -5.09
C LEU A 75 -5.34 -1.32 -5.10
N SER A 76 -4.51 -1.90 -5.97
CA SER A 76 -3.08 -1.59 -6.06
C SER A 76 -2.80 -0.11 -6.35
N SER A 77 -3.64 0.53 -7.17
CA SER A 77 -3.49 1.94 -7.52
C SER A 77 -3.81 2.83 -6.32
N ALA A 78 -4.89 2.53 -5.60
CA ALA A 78 -5.26 3.23 -4.36
C ALA A 78 -4.13 3.17 -3.31
N LEU A 79 -3.56 1.98 -3.07
CA LEU A 79 -2.44 1.84 -2.12
C LEU A 79 -1.19 2.62 -2.54
N SER A 80 -0.93 2.71 -3.86
CA SER A 80 0.14 3.54 -4.41
C SER A 80 -0.11 5.03 -4.19
N ALA A 81 -1.35 5.47 -4.41
CA ALA A 81 -1.78 6.85 -4.22
C ALA A 81 -1.66 7.26 -2.76
N TYR A 82 -2.13 6.43 -1.81
CA TYR A 82 -2.05 6.72 -0.39
C TYR A 82 -0.61 6.87 0.11
N GLU A 83 0.31 6.03 -0.35
CA GLU A 83 1.72 6.20 0.01
C GLU A 83 2.30 7.48 -0.59
N THR A 84 2.01 7.74 -1.87
CA THR A 84 2.51 8.95 -2.54
C THR A 84 2.02 10.21 -1.83
N GLU A 85 0.74 10.27 -1.48
CA GLU A 85 0.13 11.37 -0.72
C GLU A 85 0.77 11.49 0.66
N ARG A 86 1.05 10.38 1.34
CA ARG A 86 1.73 10.39 2.65
C ARG A 86 3.15 10.94 2.57
N CYS A 87 3.90 10.59 1.52
CA CYS A 87 5.30 11.01 1.34
C CYS A 87 5.43 12.46 0.85
N THR A 88 4.50 12.90 -0.01
CA THR A 88 4.64 14.15 -0.76
C THR A 88 3.62 15.22 -0.38
N GLY A 89 2.55 14.85 0.31
CA GLY A 89 1.41 15.72 0.59
C GLY A 89 0.48 15.98 -0.61
N VAL A 90 0.75 15.35 -1.76
CA VAL A 90 -0.03 15.54 -2.99
C VAL A 90 -0.91 14.32 -3.24
N SER A 91 -2.23 14.55 -3.32
CA SER A 91 -3.19 13.51 -3.69
C SER A 91 -3.29 13.39 -5.22
N CYS A 92 -3.21 12.17 -5.74
CA CYS A 92 -3.32 11.86 -7.16
C CYS A 92 -3.90 10.46 -7.37
N GLY A 93 -4.65 10.22 -8.45
CA GLY A 93 -5.11 8.88 -8.83
C GLY A 93 -6.46 8.44 -8.23
N ASN A 94 -7.13 9.29 -7.45
CA ASN A 94 -8.40 8.94 -6.78
C ASN A 94 -9.56 8.83 -7.79
N GLU A 95 -9.62 9.71 -8.79
CA GLU A 95 -10.69 9.70 -9.80
C GLU A 95 -10.62 8.43 -10.67
N GLU A 96 -9.42 8.09 -11.12
CA GLU A 96 -9.16 6.89 -11.92
C GLU A 96 -9.45 5.62 -11.14
N PHE A 97 -9.12 5.60 -9.83
CA PHE A 97 -9.48 4.50 -8.95
C PHE A 97 -10.99 4.36 -8.81
N GLN A 98 -11.71 5.46 -8.54
CA GLN A 98 -13.17 5.43 -8.42
C GLN A 98 -13.82 4.94 -9.70
N ASP A 99 -13.36 5.40 -10.86
CA ASP A 99 -13.87 4.97 -12.15
C ASP A 99 -13.59 3.49 -12.44
N ALA A 100 -12.41 3.00 -12.07
CA ALA A 100 -12.08 1.58 -12.21
C ALA A 100 -12.97 0.70 -11.31
N VAL A 101 -13.20 1.12 -10.06
CA VAL A 101 -14.10 0.42 -9.13
C VAL A 101 -15.55 0.45 -9.64
N ARG A 102 -16.04 1.61 -10.10
CA ARG A 102 -17.39 1.74 -10.67
C ARG A 102 -17.62 0.78 -11.84
N ARG A 103 -16.61 0.55 -12.69
CA ARG A 103 -16.69 -0.41 -13.80
C ARG A 103 -16.60 -1.87 -13.34
N ALA A 104 -15.89 -2.15 -12.25
CA ALA A 104 -15.70 -3.51 -11.74
C ALA A 104 -16.84 -4.01 -10.82
N VAL A 105 -17.67 -3.09 -10.33
CA VAL A 105 -18.83 -3.35 -9.47
C VAL A 105 -20.08 -3.38 -10.35
N PRO A 106 -20.76 -4.53 -10.46
CA PRO A 106 -21.97 -4.64 -11.28
C PRO A 106 -23.10 -3.77 -10.74
N ASP A 107 -24.06 -3.42 -11.60
CA ASP A 107 -25.26 -2.68 -11.17
C ASP A 107 -25.99 -3.39 -10.03
N GLY A 108 -26.50 -2.61 -9.08
CA GLY A 108 -27.16 -3.12 -7.88
C GLY A 108 -26.22 -3.75 -6.84
N HIS A 109 -24.91 -3.74 -7.05
CA HIS A 109 -23.93 -4.13 -6.03
C HIS A 109 -23.38 -2.90 -5.29
N THR A 110 -23.02 -3.12 -4.04
CA THR A 110 -22.33 -2.16 -3.18
C THR A 110 -20.86 -2.54 -3.11
N PHE A 111 -19.98 -1.54 -3.16
CA PHE A 111 -18.57 -1.68 -2.86
C PHE A 111 -18.23 -1.02 -1.52
N LYS A 112 -17.46 -1.72 -0.69
CA LYS A 112 -16.85 -1.18 0.52
C LYS A 112 -15.37 -1.48 0.48
N GLY A 113 -14.54 -0.49 0.78
CA GLY A 113 -13.10 -0.64 0.85
C GLY A 113 -12.52 0.25 1.93
N PHE A 114 -11.57 -0.26 2.71
CA PHE A 114 -10.95 0.50 3.78
C PHE A 114 -9.43 0.30 3.81
N PRO A 115 -8.63 1.36 3.55
CA PRO A 115 -7.18 1.28 3.62
C PRO A 115 -6.68 1.42 5.06
N ILE A 116 -5.62 0.68 5.41
CA ILE A 116 -4.94 0.73 6.70
C ILE A 116 -3.43 0.75 6.46
N HIS A 117 -2.73 1.51 7.30
CA HIS A 117 -1.29 1.66 7.24
C HIS A 117 -0.62 1.11 8.50
N PHE A 118 0.45 0.34 8.31
CA PHE A 118 1.29 -0.22 9.37
C PHE A 118 2.77 0.04 9.10
N LEU A 119 3.59 0.06 10.16
CA LEU A 119 5.05 0.16 10.07
C LEU A 119 5.74 -1.19 10.32
N HIS A 120 5.01 -2.29 10.14
CA HIS A 120 5.50 -3.65 10.37
C HIS A 120 4.86 -4.65 9.40
N ARG A 121 5.54 -5.78 9.19
CA ARG A 121 5.10 -6.84 8.27
C ARG A 121 4.47 -8.06 8.97
N ASN A 122 4.17 -7.98 10.27
CA ASN A 122 3.57 -9.09 11.02
C ASN A 122 2.06 -9.21 10.67
N ALA A 123 1.69 -10.25 9.92
CA ALA A 123 0.32 -10.45 9.44
C ALA A 123 -0.69 -10.64 10.56
N ARG A 124 -0.42 -11.51 11.52
CA ARG A 124 -1.34 -11.81 12.64
C ARG A 124 -1.61 -10.57 13.49
N ARG A 125 -0.56 -9.79 13.80
CA ARG A 125 -0.68 -8.54 14.55
C ARG A 125 -1.47 -7.49 13.78
N ALA A 126 -1.20 -7.36 12.47
CA ALA A 126 -1.96 -6.46 11.61
C ALA A 126 -3.43 -6.88 11.54
N PHE A 127 -3.73 -8.15 11.25
CA PHE A 127 -5.10 -8.68 11.17
C PHE A 127 -5.89 -8.49 12.47
N ALA A 128 -5.30 -8.81 13.62
CA ALA A 128 -5.93 -8.57 14.91
C ALA A 128 -6.23 -7.08 15.15
N THR A 129 -5.42 -6.17 14.60
CA THR A 129 -5.67 -4.73 14.63
C THR A 129 -6.79 -4.32 13.68
N CYS A 130 -6.87 -4.95 12.51
CA CYS A 130 -7.94 -4.73 11.54
C CYS A 130 -9.29 -5.13 12.12
N LEU A 131 -9.40 -6.29 12.77
CA LEU A 131 -10.65 -6.75 13.39
C LEU A 131 -11.16 -5.86 14.53
N ARG A 132 -10.31 -5.01 15.12
CA ARG A 132 -10.75 -4.00 16.11
C ARG A 132 -11.34 -2.74 15.47
N SER A 133 -11.15 -2.55 14.17
CA SER A 133 -11.75 -1.44 13.43
C SER A 133 -13.13 -1.84 12.91
N PRO A 134 -14.21 -1.11 13.24
CA PRO A 134 -15.56 -1.48 12.82
C PRO A 134 -15.69 -1.53 11.29
N PHE A 135 -14.97 -0.67 10.56
CA PHE A 135 -14.99 -0.67 9.10
C PHE A 135 -14.39 -1.96 8.50
N CYS A 136 -13.30 -2.45 9.08
CA CYS A 136 -12.65 -3.66 8.61
C CYS A 136 -13.41 -4.91 9.03
N GLU A 137 -13.91 -4.93 10.27
CA GLU A 137 -14.79 -5.98 10.75
C GLU A 137 -16.03 -6.08 9.86
N GLU A 138 -16.68 -4.96 9.52
CA GLU A 138 -17.84 -4.94 8.62
C GLU A 138 -17.52 -5.52 7.23
N ILE A 139 -16.37 -5.19 6.65
CA ILE A 139 -15.95 -5.71 5.35
C ILE A 139 -15.62 -7.22 5.44
N VAL A 140 -14.83 -7.62 6.44
CA VAL A 140 -14.37 -9.00 6.62
C VAL A 140 -15.54 -9.93 6.99
N CYS A 141 -16.47 -9.45 7.81
CA CYS A 141 -17.67 -10.19 8.24
C CYS A 141 -18.88 -9.93 7.35
N CYS A 142 -18.69 -9.28 6.19
CA CYS A 142 -19.76 -8.91 5.28
C CYS A 142 -20.60 -10.14 4.88
N ARG A 143 -21.93 -9.95 4.95
CA ARG A 143 -22.98 -10.91 4.58
C ARG A 143 -23.86 -10.29 3.52
N GLY A 144 -24.35 -11.12 2.60
CA GLY A 144 -25.22 -10.70 1.51
C GLY A 144 -25.18 -11.71 0.37
N ASP A 145 -25.87 -11.39 -0.71
CA ASP A 145 -25.82 -12.19 -1.93
C ASP A 145 -24.59 -11.83 -2.75
N HIS A 146 -23.97 -12.83 -3.38
CA HIS A 146 -22.81 -12.65 -4.27
C HIS A 146 -21.64 -11.88 -3.64
N VAL A 147 -21.39 -12.07 -2.33
CA VAL A 147 -20.25 -11.46 -1.64
C VAL A 147 -18.95 -11.95 -2.28
N ARG A 148 -18.14 -11.00 -2.76
CA ARG A 148 -16.78 -11.21 -3.22
C ARG A 148 -15.84 -10.33 -2.40
N LEU A 149 -14.78 -10.92 -1.87
CA LEU A 149 -13.78 -10.26 -1.06
C LEU A 149 -12.53 -9.99 -1.88
N ALA A 150 -11.87 -8.87 -1.59
CA ALA A 150 -10.58 -8.52 -2.12
C ALA A 150 -9.69 -8.07 -0.98
N VAL A 151 -8.46 -8.56 -0.99
CA VAL A 151 -7.37 -8.10 -0.12
C VAL A 151 -6.23 -7.69 -1.02
N ARG A 152 -5.67 -6.53 -0.73
CA ARG A 152 -4.44 -6.08 -1.38
C ARG A 152 -3.48 -5.53 -0.34
N VAL A 153 -2.20 -5.90 -0.49
CA VAL A 153 -1.12 -5.41 0.35
C VAL A 153 -0.03 -4.81 -0.53
N ARG A 154 0.54 -3.68 -0.10
CA ARG A 154 1.77 -3.12 -0.67
C ARG A 154 2.74 -2.73 0.44
N VAL A 155 3.94 -3.29 0.35
CA VAL A 155 5.08 -2.99 1.21
C VAL A 155 5.98 -2.02 0.45
N PHE A 156 6.18 -0.84 1.01
CA PHE A 156 7.15 0.14 0.57
C PHE A 156 8.33 0.05 1.51
N VAL A 157 9.53 -0.14 0.96
CA VAL A 157 10.75 -0.32 1.74
C VAL A 157 11.63 0.91 1.58
N TYR A 158 12.11 1.39 2.71
CA TYR A 158 12.96 2.55 2.87
C TYR A 158 14.36 2.09 3.28
N PRO A 159 15.35 3.01 3.27
CA PRO A 159 16.67 2.70 3.79
C PRO A 159 16.62 2.16 5.23
N GLU A 160 17.63 1.40 5.62
CA GLU A 160 17.74 0.75 6.94
C GLU A 160 16.62 -0.27 7.23
N ASN A 161 16.01 -0.84 6.18
CA ASN A 161 14.89 -1.78 6.28
C ASN A 161 13.64 -1.23 6.99
N ALA A 162 13.53 0.09 7.10
CA ALA A 162 12.28 0.72 7.44
C ALA A 162 11.22 0.38 6.37
N CYS A 163 9.97 0.19 6.77
CA CYS A 163 8.91 -0.14 5.82
C CYS A 163 7.60 0.51 6.18
N ALA A 164 6.85 0.89 5.15
CA ALA A 164 5.44 1.25 5.23
C ALA A 164 4.65 0.13 4.56
N VAL A 165 3.62 -0.35 5.25
CA VAL A 165 2.78 -1.44 4.79
C VAL A 165 1.37 -0.91 4.68
N TRP A 166 0.88 -0.84 3.45
CA TRP A 166 -0.51 -0.54 3.17
C TRP A 166 -1.28 -1.82 2.93
N LEU A 167 -2.43 -1.95 3.58
CA LEU A 167 -3.37 -3.05 3.46
C LEU A 167 -4.74 -2.47 3.16
N MET A 168 -5.47 -3.05 2.23
CA MET A 168 -6.87 -2.68 2.01
C MET A 168 -7.71 -3.95 1.89
N PHE A 169 -8.70 -4.03 2.78
CA PHE A 169 -9.82 -4.95 2.62
C PHE A 169 -10.87 -4.27 1.77
N ALA A 170 -11.45 -5.02 0.85
CA ALA A 170 -12.64 -4.60 0.16
C ALA A 170 -13.60 -5.77 -0.04
N CYS A 171 -14.88 -5.44 -0.19
CA CYS A 171 -15.88 -6.37 -0.65
C CYS A 171 -16.78 -5.71 -1.68
N LYS A 172 -17.31 -6.52 -2.59
CA LYS A 172 -18.49 -6.18 -3.38
C LYS A 172 -19.56 -7.22 -3.15
N TYR A 173 -20.79 -6.78 -3.00
CA TYR A 173 -21.93 -7.65 -2.69
C TYR A 173 -23.22 -7.03 -3.18
N ARG A 174 -24.23 -7.84 -3.45
CA ARG A 174 -25.58 -7.35 -3.74
C ARG A 174 -26.30 -7.11 -2.41
N SER A 175 -26.71 -5.88 -2.16
CA SER A 175 -27.50 -5.57 -0.97
C SER A 175 -28.88 -6.20 -1.12
N VAL A 176 -29.27 -6.99 -0.13
CA VAL A 176 -30.66 -7.44 0.01
C VAL A 176 -31.34 -6.35 0.84
N LEU A 177 -32.12 -5.48 0.20
CA LEU A 177 -33.05 -4.60 0.90
C LEU A 177 -34.25 -5.41 1.38
#